data_AF-A0A968DXR3-F1
#
_entry.id   AF-A0A968DXR3-F1
#
_cell.length_a   1.000
_cell.length_b   1.000
_cell.length_c   1.000
_cell.angle_alpha   90.00
_cell.angle_beta   90.00
_cell.angle_gamma   90.00
#
_symmetry.space_group_name_H-M   'P 1'
#
loop_
_entity.id
_entity.type
_entity.pdbx_description
1 polymer ?
#
loop_
_entity_poly.entity_id
_entity_poly.type
_entity_poly.pdbx_seq_one_letter_code
_entity_poly.pdbx_strand_id
1 'polypeptide(L)' 'MLPDIHTLWIEGPLSNLERICLASMLKQGHTVYLHTYGEVTNVPAGVIMKDAADLLEFDASYTHTKKNRANNINLFSDY' A
#
# COMPACT_ATOMS: atom_id res chain seq x y z
N MET A 1 -9.85 14.94 16.10
CA MET A 1 -8.67 14.35 15.44
C MET A 1 -9.18 13.31 14.47
N LEU A 2 -8.73 13.34 13.21
CA LEU A 2 -9.06 12.30 12.24
C LEU A 2 -8.26 11.03 12.59
N PRO A 3 -8.81 9.83 12.35
CA PRO A 3 -8.10 8.58 12.64
C PRO A 3 -6.81 8.48 11.83
N ASP A 4 -5.77 7.96 12.46
CA ASP A 4 -4.54 7.52 11.80
C ASP A 4 -4.82 6.35 10.85
N ILE A 5 -4.13 6.35 9.71
CA ILE A 5 -4.28 5.33 8.68
C ILE A 5 -2.98 4.56 8.59
N HIS A 6 -3.04 3.28 8.90
CA HIS A 6 -1.92 2.36 8.84
C HIS A 6 -2.05 1.50 7.58
N THR A 7 -1.05 1.57 6.69
CA THR A 7 -0.97 0.76 5.48
C THR A 7 0.28 -0.11 5.53
N LEU A 8 0.17 -1.35 5.05
CA LEU A 8 1.28 -2.29 4.99
C LEU A 8 1.69 -2.51 3.53
N TRP A 9 2.99 -2.50 3.27
CA TRP A 9 3.57 -2.76 1.97
C TRP A 9 4.77 -3.71 2.08
N ILE A 10 4.64 -4.89 1.48
CA ILE A 10 5.56 -5.98 1.73
C ILE A 10 6.85 -5.81 0.91
N GLU A 11 6.77 -5.35 -0.34
CA GLU A 11 7.96 -5.17 -1.20
C GLU A 11 7.60 -4.59 -2.58
N GLY A 12 8.57 -3.94 -3.24
CA GLY A 12 8.45 -3.40 -4.60
C GLY A 12 8.02 -1.92 -4.65
N PRO A 13 8.10 -1.28 -5.84
CA PRO A 13 7.73 0.12 -6.00
C PRO A 13 6.22 0.30 -5.83
N LEU A 14 5.80 1.39 -5.18
CA LEU A 14 4.39 1.76 -5.11
C LEU A 14 3.85 2.03 -6.52
N SER A 15 2.79 1.31 -6.90
CA SER A 15 2.10 1.55 -8.16
C SER A 15 1.44 2.93 -8.15
N ASN A 16 1.18 3.48 -9.35
CA ASN A 16 0.47 4.76 -9.50
C ASN A 16 -0.84 4.82 -8.69
N LEU A 17 -1.58 3.71 -8.64
CA LEU A 17 -2.83 3.62 -7.90
C LEU A 17 -2.63 3.79 -6.39
N GLU A 18 -1.65 3.08 -5.81
CA GLU A 18 -1.37 3.18 -4.37
C GLU A 18 -0.90 4.60 -4.01
N ARG A 19 -0.07 5.22 -4.86
CA ARG A 19 0.36 6.61 -4.65
C ARG A 19 -0.82 7.59 -4.65
N ILE A 20 -1.77 7.44 -5.58
CA ILE A 20 -2.98 8.27 -5.63
C ILE A 20 -3.86 8.02 -4.41
N CYS A 21 -3.99 6.77 -3.97
CA CYS A 21 -4.75 6.41 -2.78
C CYS A 21 -4.17 7.08 -1.53
N LEU A 22 -2.86 6.92 -1.29
CA LEU A 22 -2.15 7.55 -0.17
C LEU A 22 -2.23 9.08 -0.23
N ALA A 23 -2.06 9.68 -1.42
CA ALA A 23 -2.18 11.12 -1.61
C ALA A 23 -3.60 11.63 -1.32
N SER A 24 -4.63 10.86 -1.65
CA SER A 24 -6.02 11.25 -1.35
C SER A 24 -6.30 11.28 0.15
N MET A 25 -5.71 10.35 0.90
CA MET A 25 -5.82 10.26 2.35
C MET A 25 -5.08 11.41 3.04
N LEU A 26 -3.86 11.70 2.59
CA LEU A 26 -3.11 12.88 3.03
C LEU A 26 -3.87 14.19 2.76
N LYS A 27 -4.49 14.29 1.58
CA LYS A 27 -5.30 15.47 1.21
C LYS A 27 -6.54 15.66 2.10
N GLN A 28 -7.10 14.56 2.62
CA GLN A 28 -8.18 14.61 3.60
C GLN A 28 -7.70 15.00 5.01
N GLY A 29 -6.40 15.20 5.21
CA GLY A 29 -5.82 15.59 6.50
C GLY A 29 -5.57 14.42 7.45
N HIS A 30 -5.64 13.18 6.96
CA HIS A 30 -5.26 12.02 7.75
C HIS A 30 -3.74 11.87 7.80
N THR A 31 -3.24 11.42 8.95
CA THR A 31 -1.85 10.97 9.06
C THR A 31 -1.75 9.55 8.53
N VAL A 32 -0.90 9.34 7.52
CA VAL A 32 -0.74 8.05 6.86
C VAL A 32 0.61 7.45 7.24
N TYR A 33 0.59 6.29 7.87
CA TYR A 33 1.75 5.48 8.22
C TYR A 33 1.88 4.32 7.24
N LEU A 34 2.97 4.29 6.48
CA LEU A 34 3.30 3.20 5.57
C LEU A 34 4.35 2.31 6.22
N HIS A 35 3.94 1.10 6.57
CA HIS A 35 4.78 0.06 7.12
C HIS A 35 5.39 -0.75 5.97
N THR A 36 6.71 -0.82 5.90
CA THR A 36 7.42 -1.50 4.81
C THR A 36 8.38 -2.55 5.35
N TYR A 37 8.44 -3.73 4.72
CA TYR A 37 9.43 -4.77 5.06
C TYR A 37 10.74 -4.69 4.23
N GLY A 38 10.88 -3.64 3.40
CA GLY A 38 12.05 -3.43 2.55
C GLY A 38 12.10 -2.04 1.95
N GLU A 39 13.02 -1.83 1.02
CA GLU A 39 13.23 -0.51 0.40
C GLU A 39 12.10 -0.19 -0.59
N VAL A 40 11.19 0.71 -0.19
CA VAL A 40 10.12 1.21 -1.05
C VAL A 40 10.54 2.53 -1.67
N THR A 41 10.54 2.56 -2.99
CA THR A 41 10.77 3.79 -3.76
C THR A 41 9.44 4.42 -4.17
N ASN A 42 9.47 5.74 -4.46
CA ASN A 42 8.33 6.48 -5.01
C ASN A 42 7.18 6.80 -4.04
N VAL A 43 7.46 6.90 -2.74
CA VAL A 43 6.46 7.25 -1.72
C VAL A 43 6.08 8.74 -1.80
N PRO A 44 4.78 9.12 -1.77
CA PRO A 44 4.38 10.52 -1.79
C PRO A 44 4.84 11.28 -0.54
N ALA A 45 5.23 12.55 -0.73
CA ALA A 45 5.67 13.42 0.36
C ALA A 45 4.54 13.62 1.39
N GLY A 46 4.83 13.36 2.66
CA GLY A 46 3.87 13.45 3.78
C GLY A 46 3.45 12.09 4.36
N VAL A 47 3.77 10.98 3.72
CA VAL A 47 3.62 9.64 4.31
C VAL A 47 4.76 9.37 5.29
N ILE A 48 4.43 8.87 6.48
CA ILE A 48 5.42 8.47 7.48
C ILE A 48 5.77 7.01 7.23
N MET A 49 7.01 6.74 6.80
CA MET A 49 7.49 5.38 6.64
C MET A 49 7.92 4.81 7.99
N LYS A 50 7.51 3.57 8.26
CA LYS A 50 7.94 2.79 9.42
C LYS A 50 8.34 1.40 8.97
N ASP A 51 9.28 0.81 9.70
CA ASP A 51 9.64 -0.58 9.47
C ASP A 51 8.50 -1.47 9.95
N ALA A 52 7.99 -2.33 9.07
CA ALA A 52 6.88 -3.20 9.41
C ALA A 52 7.28 -4.29 10.43
N ALA A 53 8.58 -4.62 10.53
CA ALA A 53 9.08 -5.60 11.50
C ALA A 53 8.97 -5.12 12.95
N ASP A 54 8.81 -3.82 13.18
CA ASP A 54 8.56 -3.24 14.52
C ASP A 54 7.14 -3.55 15.03
N LEU A 55 6.19 -3.78 14.11
CA LEU A 55 4.77 -3.95 14.43
C LEU A 55 4.28 -5.38 14.30
N LEU A 56 4.77 -6.12 13.31
CA LEU A 56 4.38 -7.50 13.02
C LEU A 56 5.64 -8.30 12.66
N GLU A 57 5.85 -9.43 13.33
CA GLU A 57 6.88 -10.38 12.93
C GLU A 57 6.52 -10.90 11.53
N PHE A 58 7.43 -10.74 10.56
CA PHE A 58 7.19 -11.06 9.16
C PHE A 58 6.90 -12.56 8.99
N ASP A 59 5.63 -12.94 8.91
CA ASP A 59 5.23 -14.31 8.57
C ASP A 59 5.10 -14.44 7.06
N ALA A 60 5.83 -15.39 6.47
CA ALA A 60 5.89 -15.61 5.02
C ALA A 60 4.54 -16.03 4.37
N SER A 61 3.46 -16.16 5.16
CA SER A 61 2.10 -16.37 4.67
C SER A 61 1.43 -15.11 4.07
N TYR A 62 1.96 -13.90 4.34
CA TYR A 62 1.37 -12.65 3.85
C TYR A 62 1.72 -12.30 2.40
N THR A 63 2.66 -13.00 1.78
CA THR A 63 3.06 -12.76 0.38
C THR A 63 2.03 -13.38 -0.57
N HIS A 64 0.91 -12.69 -0.82
CA HIS A 64 0.04 -13.04 -1.94
C HIS A 64 0.80 -12.73 -3.24
N THR A 65 1.49 -13.74 -3.75
CA THR A 65 2.18 -13.68 -5.03
C THR A 65 1.15 -13.30 -6.08
N LYS A 66 1.26 -12.11 -6.67
CA LYS A 66 0.53 -11.75 -7.89
C LYS A 66 0.97 -12.74 -8.98
N LYS A 67 0.31 -13.90 -9.05
CA LYS A 67 0.38 -14.75 -10.22
C LYS A 67 -0.26 -13.96 -11.36
N ASN A 68 0.57 -13.57 -12.31
CA ASN A 68 0.20 -13.11 -13.63
C ASN A 68 -1.10 -13.79 -14.11
N ARG A 69 -2.18 -13.02 -14.24
CA ARG A 69 -3.26 -13.36 -15.16
C ARG A 69 -3.34 -12.27 -16.22
N ALA A 70 -2.44 -12.39 -17.18
CA ALA A 70 -2.70 -11.87 -18.50
C ALA A 70 -4.07 -12.39 -18.98
N ASN A 71 -4.83 -11.49 -19.60
CA ASN A 71 -5.92 -11.77 -20.53
C ASN A 71 -7.29 -12.22 -19.95
N ASN A 72 -8.10 -11.26 -19.48
CA ASN A 72 -9.52 -11.06 -19.84
C ASN A 72 -10.12 -9.92 -18.98
N ILE A 73 -10.41 -8.77 -19.59
CA ILE A 73 -11.01 -7.57 -18.96
C ILE A 73 -12.56 -7.52 -19.06
N ASN A 74 -13.27 -8.63 -19.29
CA ASN A 74 -14.72 -8.63 -19.54
C ASN A 74 -15.55 -9.43 -18.52
N LEU A 75 -15.42 -9.21 -17.21
CA LEU A 75 -16.24 -9.97 -16.24
C LEU A 75 -16.97 -9.17 -15.15
N PHE A 76 -16.89 -7.84 -15.13
CA PHE A 76 -17.74 -7.03 -14.25
C PHE A 76 -18.16 -5.73 -14.92
N SER A 77 -19.03 -5.86 -15.93
CA SER A 77 -19.91 -4.77 -16.35
C SER A 77 -21.32 -5.35 -16.35
N ASP A 78 -21.99 -5.23 -15.20
CA ASP A 78 -23.43 -5.46 -15.07
C ASP A 78 -24.14 -4.24 -15.68
N TYR A 79 -25.07 -4.49 -16.62
CA TYR A 79 -25.93 -3.49 -17.27
C TYR A 79 -27.33 -3.60 -16.69
#